data_AF-A0A9Q9ZZS8-F1
#
_entry.id   AF-A0A9Q9ZZS8-F1
#
_cell.length_a   1.000
_cell.length_b   1.000
_cell.length_c   1.000
_cell.angle_alpha   90.00
_cell.angle_beta   90.00
_cell.angle_gamma   90.00
#
_symmetry.space_group_name_H-M   'P 1'
#
loop_
_entity.id
_entity.type
_entity.pdbx_description
1 polymer ?
#
loop_
_entity_poly.entity_id
_entity_poly.type
_entity_poly.pdbx_seq_one_letter_code
_entity_poly.pdbx_strand_id
1 'polypeptide(L)'
;MGKRYYCDYCDRSFQDNLHNRKKHLNGVQHHRVKKTWFDNFRDAATVLNEERTKEPCRKFLQTGQCVFGTSCRFSHMSERHMKMLEQKIDDEKRQKEDPDQDGSSTEHCSDEWLSRREKKLAALTSGRVLKMEEEECAENIAIPPYLLSIPDLPPSLHPPPTGGWRVTLHSEWG
;
A
#
# COMPACT_ATOMS: atom_id res chain seq x y z
N MET A 1 9.06 33.67 3.40
CA MET A 1 9.36 32.24 3.65
C MET A 1 9.43 31.53 2.29
N GLY A 2 10.51 30.79 2.00
CA GLY A 2 10.69 30.13 0.70
C GLY A 2 9.95 28.79 0.59
N LYS A 3 9.52 28.42 -0.63
CA LYS A 3 8.94 27.10 -0.90
C LYS A 3 9.98 26.00 -0.57
N ARG A 4 9.54 24.90 0.05
CA ARG A 4 10.39 23.74 0.39
C ARG A 4 9.93 22.53 -0.41
N TYR A 5 10.87 21.76 -0.93
CA TYR A 5 10.60 20.51 -1.63
C TYR A 5 10.83 19.34 -0.67
N TYR A 6 9.88 18.42 -0.65
CA TYR A 6 9.97 17.15 0.06
C TYR A 6 10.16 16.01 -0.94
N CYS A 7 11.06 15.08 -0.62
CA CYS A 7 11.24 13.85 -1.39
C CYS A 7 10.75 12.64 -0.60
N ASP A 8 9.69 12.00 -1.08
CA ASP A 8 9.06 10.83 -0.43
C ASP A 8 9.99 9.60 -0.38
N TYR A 9 10.93 9.49 -1.31
CA TYR A 9 11.88 8.38 -1.30
C TYR A 9 12.98 8.57 -0.26
N CYS A 10 13.34 9.82 0.06
CA CYS A 10 14.51 10.13 0.89
C CYS A 10 14.13 10.69 2.28
N ASP A 11 12.85 10.93 2.53
CA ASP A 11 12.30 11.59 3.73
C ASP A 11 13.03 12.88 4.13
N ARG A 12 13.32 13.73 3.13
CA ARG A 12 14.08 14.98 3.32
C ARG A 12 13.37 16.17 2.71
N SER A 13 13.32 17.26 3.47
CA SER A 13 12.84 18.57 3.02
C SER A 13 13.96 19.59 2.88
N PHE A 14 14.12 20.17 1.70
CA PHE A 14 15.12 21.21 1.42
C PHE A 14 14.48 22.42 0.72
N GLN A 15 15.21 23.52 0.59
CA GLN A 15 14.71 24.71 -0.10
C GLN A 15 14.43 24.40 -1.57
N ASP A 16 13.19 24.62 -2.01
CA ASP A 16 12.74 24.27 -3.36
C ASP A 16 13.30 25.26 -4.38
N ASN A 17 14.32 24.78 -5.09
CA ASN A 17 14.86 25.42 -6.27
C ASN A 17 14.98 24.33 -7.34
N LEU A 18 14.63 24.67 -8.58
CA LEU A 18 14.69 23.77 -9.74
C LEU A 18 16.07 23.09 -9.87
N HIS A 19 17.14 23.84 -9.63
CA HIS A 19 18.51 23.31 -9.64
C HIS A 19 18.74 22.29 -8.51
N ASN A 20 18.34 22.63 -7.29
CA ASN A 20 18.52 21.77 -6.11
C ASN A 20 17.71 20.48 -6.24
N ARG A 21 16.47 20.57 -6.72
CA ARG A 21 15.60 19.42 -6.98
C ARG A 21 16.22 18.49 -8.02
N LYS A 22 16.67 19.02 -9.15
CA LYS A 22 17.32 18.21 -10.21
C LYS A 22 18.59 17.53 -9.71
N LYS A 23 19.44 18.25 -8.96
CA LYS A 23 20.63 17.67 -8.33
C LYS A 23 20.30 16.57 -7.34
N HIS A 24 19.26 16.76 -6.52
CA HIS A 24 18.80 15.75 -5.58
C HIS A 24 18.32 14.49 -6.31
N LEU A 25 17.39 14.64 -7.26
CA LEU A 25 16.78 13.53 -7.99
C LEU A 25 17.80 12.73 -8.81
N ASN A 26 18.78 13.38 -9.43
CA ASN A 26 19.84 12.71 -10.20
C ASN A 26 21.02 12.24 -9.33
N GLY A 27 20.94 12.43 -8.01
CA GLY A 27 21.99 12.05 -7.09
C GLY A 27 22.04 10.55 -6.88
N VAL A 28 23.26 10.00 -6.78
CA VAL A 28 23.47 8.56 -6.48
C VAL A 28 22.76 8.15 -5.20
N GLN A 29 22.72 9.03 -4.19
CA GLN A 29 22.00 8.75 -2.95
C GLN A 29 20.50 8.60 -3.18
N HIS A 30 19.87 9.51 -3.94
CA HIS A 30 18.45 9.39 -4.26
C HIS A 30 18.18 8.11 -5.03
N HIS A 31 19.00 7.77 -6.03
CA HIS A 31 18.85 6.53 -6.80
C HIS A 31 18.95 5.28 -5.91
N ARG A 32 19.92 5.26 -4.97
CA ARG A 32 20.09 4.15 -4.03
C ARG A 32 18.89 4.00 -3.10
N VAL A 33 18.46 5.08 -2.46
CA VAL A 33 17.34 5.04 -1.51
C VAL A 33 16.03 4.73 -2.24
N LYS A 34 15.81 5.32 -3.42
CA LYS A 34 14.67 5.01 -4.28
C LYS A 34 14.66 3.52 -4.64
N LYS A 35 15.80 2.95 -5.03
CA LYS A 35 15.90 1.51 -5.29
C LYS A 35 15.55 0.68 -4.06
N THR A 36 16.15 0.96 -2.90
CA THR A 36 15.84 0.21 -1.67
C THR A 36 14.38 0.35 -1.25
N TRP A 37 13.78 1.52 -1.48
CA TRP A 37 12.36 1.74 -1.25
C TRP A 37 11.53 0.77 -2.10
N PHE A 38 11.78 0.68 -3.42
CA PHE A 38 11.10 -0.29 -4.28
C PHE A 38 11.43 -1.74 -3.93
N ASP A 39 12.67 -2.05 -3.54
CA ASP A 39 13.08 -3.39 -3.14
C ASP A 39 12.31 -3.87 -1.90
N ASN A 40 11.90 -2.96 -0.99
CA ASN A 40 11.09 -3.32 0.18
C ASN A 40 9.64 -3.68 -0.15
N PHE A 41 9.07 -3.13 -1.22
CA PHE A 41 7.70 -3.45 -1.68
C PHE A 41 7.68 -4.52 -2.77
N ARG A 42 8.82 -5.17 -3.02
CA ARG A 42 8.94 -6.18 -4.06
C ARG A 42 8.33 -7.49 -3.56
N ASP A 43 7.50 -8.13 -4.39
CA ASP A 43 6.81 -9.37 -4.03
C ASP A 43 7.80 -10.46 -3.62
N ALA A 44 7.55 -11.11 -2.48
CA ALA A 44 8.40 -12.20 -1.98
C ALA A 44 8.60 -13.32 -3.02
N ALA A 45 7.57 -13.59 -3.83
CA ALA A 45 7.63 -14.53 -4.95
C ALA A 45 8.63 -14.09 -6.04
N THR A 46 8.67 -12.80 -6.37
CA THR A 46 9.62 -12.27 -7.36
C THR A 46 11.06 -12.30 -6.83
N VAL A 47 11.27 -11.97 -5.55
CA VAL A 47 12.59 -12.07 -4.90
C VAL A 47 13.09 -13.51 -4.90
N LEU A 48 12.24 -14.48 -4.54
CA LEU A 48 12.61 -15.89 -4.54
C LEU A 48 12.99 -16.37 -5.95
N ASN A 49 12.23 -16.00 -6.97
CA ASN A 49 12.52 -16.39 -8.35
C ASN A 49 13.84 -15.79 -8.86
N GLU A 50 14.13 -14.53 -8.52
CA GLU A 50 15.42 -13.89 -8.82
C GLU A 50 16.58 -14.59 -8.08
N GLU A 51 16.40 -15.01 -6.84
CA GLU A 51 17.45 -15.72 -6.10
C GLU A 51 17.68 -17.14 -6.64
N ARG A 52 16.62 -17.85 -7.06
CA ARG A 52 16.73 -19.19 -7.69
C ARG A 52 17.44 -19.16 -9.04
N THR A 53 17.29 -18.07 -9.80
CA THR A 53 17.97 -17.90 -11.09
C THR A 53 19.43 -17.44 -10.94
N LYS A 54 19.83 -16.94 -9.77
CA LYS A 54 21.22 -16.57 -9.48
C LYS A 54 22.01 -17.80 -9.07
N GLU A 55 23.20 -17.96 -9.62
CA GLU A 55 24.13 -18.96 -9.11
C GLU A 55 24.57 -18.63 -7.67
N PRO A 56 24.79 -19.65 -6.84
CA PRO A 56 25.23 -19.45 -5.47
C PRO A 56 26.64 -18.86 -5.41
N CYS A 57 26.84 -17.91 -4.49
CA CYS A 57 28.13 -17.27 -4.29
C CYS A 57 29.10 -18.25 -3.64
N ARG A 58 30.00 -18.85 -4.43
CA ARG A 58 30.99 -19.82 -3.95
C ARG A 58 31.82 -19.29 -2.77
N LYS A 59 32.24 -18.02 -2.83
CA LYS A 59 33.06 -17.41 -1.78
C LYS A 59 32.27 -17.24 -0.49
N PHE A 60 31.02 -16.78 -0.57
CA PHE A 60 30.15 -16.68 0.60
C PHE A 60 29.85 -18.06 1.21
N LEU A 61 29.54 -19.06 0.38
CA LEU A 61 29.25 -20.41 0.87
C LEU A 61 30.48 -21.09 1.50
N GLN A 62 31.67 -20.81 0.99
CA GLN A 62 32.90 -21.45 1.47
C GLN A 62 33.51 -20.74 2.69
N THR A 63 33.52 -19.41 2.72
CA THR A 63 34.18 -18.64 3.79
C THR A 63 33.21 -17.90 4.71
N GLY A 64 31.90 -17.95 4.44
CA GLY A 64 30.88 -17.18 5.17
C GLY A 64 30.95 -15.66 4.96
N GLN A 65 31.89 -15.19 4.13
CA GLN A 65 32.18 -13.78 3.90
C GLN A 65 32.38 -13.51 2.41
N CYS A 66 31.69 -12.49 1.91
CA CYS A 66 31.79 -12.05 0.53
C CYS A 66 32.23 -10.58 0.49
N VAL A 67 33.26 -10.30 -0.31
CA VAL A 67 33.81 -8.93 -0.48
C VAL A 67 32.81 -7.96 -1.10
N PHE A 68 31.78 -8.46 -1.79
CA PHE A 68 30.74 -7.66 -2.43
C PHE A 68 29.52 -7.41 -1.52
N GLY A 69 29.46 -8.02 -0.34
CA GLY A 69 28.37 -7.84 0.63
C GLY A 69 26.98 -8.05 0.01
N THR A 70 26.04 -7.16 0.31
CA THR A 70 24.67 -7.17 -0.22
C THR A 70 24.55 -6.79 -1.70
N SER A 71 25.63 -6.28 -2.30
CA SER A 71 25.69 -5.95 -3.73
C SER A 71 26.22 -7.10 -4.59
N CYS A 72 26.42 -8.29 -4.01
CA CYS A 72 26.89 -9.44 -4.75
C CYS A 72 25.90 -9.83 -5.86
N ARG A 73 26.41 -10.16 -7.04
CA ARG A 73 25.58 -10.65 -8.16
C ARG A 73 25.11 -12.09 -7.97
N PHE A 74 25.74 -12.83 -7.07
CA PHE A 74 25.48 -14.23 -6.78
C PHE A 74 24.64 -14.37 -5.51
N SER A 75 23.83 -15.43 -5.42
CA SER A 75 22.97 -15.63 -4.25
C SER A 75 23.81 -15.95 -3.02
N HIS A 76 23.52 -15.25 -1.93
CA HIS A 76 24.06 -15.56 -0.60
C HIS A 76 23.12 -16.46 0.22
N MET A 77 21.98 -16.85 -0.35
CA MET A 77 21.04 -17.73 0.33
C MET A 77 21.57 -19.17 0.31
N SER A 78 21.58 -19.80 1.48
CA SER A 78 21.81 -21.24 1.55
C SER A 78 20.59 -21.97 0.98
N GLU A 79 20.78 -23.18 0.48
CA GLU A 79 19.66 -24.03 0.01
C GLU A 79 18.57 -24.21 1.09
N ARG A 80 18.98 -24.24 2.36
CA ARG A 80 18.07 -24.31 3.50
C ARG A 80 17.23 -23.03 3.64
N HIS A 81 17.83 -21.86 3.48
CA HIS A 81 17.11 -20.59 3.53
C HIS A 81 16.15 -20.44 2.35
N MET A 82 16.53 -20.89 1.15
CA MET A 82 15.63 -20.89 -0.01
C MET A 82 14.40 -21.76 0.23
N LYS A 83 14.58 -22.98 0.78
CA LYS A 83 13.46 -23.87 1.13
C LYS A 83 12.54 -23.30 2.20
N MET A 84 13.08 -22.62 3.21
CA MET A 84 12.27 -21.98 4.25
C MET A 84 11.43 -20.82 3.67
N LEU A 85 11.99 -20.04 2.75
CA LEU A 85 11.25 -18.98 2.06
C LEU A 85 10.16 -19.54 1.15
N GLU A 86 10.44 -20.63 0.44
CA GLU A 86 9.45 -21.36 -0.36
C GLU A 86 8.27 -21.83 0.50
N GLN A 87 8.55 -22.48 1.64
CA GLN A 87 7.50 -22.92 2.57
C GLN A 87 6.66 -21.76 3.07
N LYS A 88 7.28 -20.65 3.47
CA LYS A 88 6.55 -19.47 3.94
C LYS A 88 5.62 -18.90 2.86
N ILE A 89 6.06 -18.86 1.61
CA ILE A 89 5.25 -18.38 0.48
C ILE A 89 4.07 -19.33 0.23
N ASP A 90 4.30 -20.65 0.28
CA ASP A 90 3.24 -21.63 0.08
C ASP A 90 2.23 -21.62 1.24
N ASP A 91 2.68 -21.43 2.48
CA ASP A 91 1.81 -21.26 3.65
C ASP A 91 0.96 -19.99 3.54
N GLU A 92 1.54 -18.86 3.13
CA GLU A 92 0.81 -17.60 2.87
C GLU A 92 -0.21 -17.75 1.74
N LYS A 93 0.10 -18.52 0.69
CA LYS A 93 -0.87 -18.83 -0.38
C LYS A 93 -2.02 -19.69 0.13
N ARG A 94 -1.72 -20.74 0.89
CA ARG A 94 -2.75 -21.61 1.50
C ARG A 94 -3.70 -20.82 2.40
N GLN A 95 -3.17 -19.87 3.19
CA GLN A 95 -3.99 -18.99 4.02
C GLN A 95 -4.88 -18.05 3.20
N LYS A 96 -4.44 -17.60 2.02
CA LYS A 96 -5.25 -16.78 1.11
C LYS A 96 -6.27 -17.59 0.31
N GLU A 97 -5.98 -18.87 0.07
CA GLU A 97 -6.83 -19.80 -0.70
C GLU A 97 -7.92 -20.46 0.15
N ASP A 98 -7.94 -20.24 1.47
CA ASP A 98 -8.99 -20.70 2.40
C ASP A 98 -9.86 -19.50 2.84
N PRO A 99 -10.93 -19.16 2.09
CA PRO A 99 -11.74 -17.97 2.37
C PRO A 99 -12.77 -18.20 3.48
N ASP A 100 -12.81 -19.38 4.09
CA ASP A 100 -13.99 -19.83 4.85
C ASP A 100 -13.79 -19.83 6.38
N GLN A 101 -12.67 -19.31 6.89
CA GLN A 101 -12.38 -19.30 8.34
C GLN A 101 -11.63 -18.06 8.86
N ASP A 102 -11.98 -16.85 8.44
CA ASP A 102 -11.90 -15.70 9.35
C ASP A 102 -12.89 -14.61 8.93
N GLY A 103 -14.01 -14.56 9.64
CA GLY A 103 -15.07 -13.56 9.50
C GLY A 103 -14.66 -12.19 10.05
N SER A 104 -13.59 -11.62 9.52
CA SER A 104 -13.25 -10.20 9.71
C SER A 104 -12.51 -9.62 8.51
N SER A 105 -12.96 -9.97 7.31
CA SER A 105 -12.73 -9.14 6.13
C SER A 105 -13.53 -7.84 6.27
N THR A 106 -13.00 -6.90 7.04
CA THR A 106 -13.26 -5.46 6.81
C THR A 106 -12.48 -4.97 5.58
N GLU A 107 -12.17 -5.86 4.64
CA GLU A 107 -11.94 -5.46 3.26
C GLU A 107 -13.30 -5.49 2.57
N HIS A 108 -14.11 -4.47 2.87
CA HIS A 108 -15.21 -4.10 2.00
C HIS A 108 -14.57 -3.69 0.67
N CYS A 109 -14.45 -4.66 -0.24
CA CYS A 109 -13.68 -4.58 -1.46
C CYS A 109 -13.99 -3.28 -2.19
N SER A 110 -12.97 -2.45 -2.43
CA SER A 110 -13.13 -1.15 -3.09
C SER A 110 -13.85 -1.28 -4.44
N ASP A 111 -13.66 -2.41 -5.13
CA ASP A 111 -14.31 -2.72 -6.39
C ASP A 111 -15.82 -2.90 -6.27
N GLU A 112 -16.32 -3.45 -5.16
CA GLU A 112 -17.75 -3.63 -4.92
C GLU A 112 -18.44 -2.26 -4.72
N TRP A 113 -17.82 -1.37 -3.94
CA TRP A 113 -18.31 -0.02 -3.72
C TRP A 113 -18.27 0.82 -5.01
N LEU A 114 -17.17 0.75 -5.78
CA LEU A 114 -17.04 1.44 -7.07
C LEU A 114 -18.09 0.97 -8.07
N SER A 115 -18.32 -0.35 -8.15
CA SER A 115 -19.36 -0.94 -9.00
C SER A 115 -20.76 -0.48 -8.60
N ARG A 116 -21.06 -0.40 -7.30
CA ARG A 116 -22.35 0.08 -6.78
C ARG A 116 -22.56 1.57 -7.11
N ARG A 117 -21.50 2.37 -7.02
CA ARG A 117 -21.50 3.79 -7.40
C ARG A 117 -21.70 3.99 -8.89
N GLU A 118 -21.01 3.24 -9.73
CA GLU A 118 -21.14 3.33 -11.20
C GLU A 118 -22.55 2.94 -11.66
N LYS A 119 -23.12 1.84 -11.11
CA LYS A 119 -24.52 1.46 -11.35
C LYS A 119 -25.50 2.55 -10.94
N LYS A 120 -25.25 3.23 -9.82
CA LYS A 120 -26.09 4.35 -9.34
C LYS A 120 -26.01 5.57 -10.26
N LEU A 121 -24.81 5.91 -10.73
CA LEU A 121 -24.59 6.99 -11.72
C LEU A 121 -25.24 6.67 -13.08
N ALA A 122 -25.15 5.42 -13.53
CA ALA A 122 -25.79 4.97 -14.77
C ALA A 122 -27.33 5.04 -14.69
N ALA A 123 -27.91 4.64 -13.55
CA ALA A 123 -29.35 4.72 -13.32
C ALA A 123 -29.86 6.17 -13.34
N LEU A 124 -29.12 7.11 -12.74
CA LEU A 124 -29.42 8.54 -12.75
C LEU A 124 -29.29 9.15 -14.16
N THR A 125 -28.30 8.70 -14.94
CA THR A 125 -28.06 9.20 -16.32
C THR A 125 -29.11 8.69 -17.31
N SER A 126 -29.68 7.51 -17.07
CA SER A 126 -30.73 6.93 -17.92
C SER A 126 -32.15 7.45 -17.62
N GLY A 127 -32.31 8.40 -16.67
CA GLY A 127 -33.62 8.99 -16.32
C GLY A 127 -34.63 8.01 -15.68
N ARG A 128 -34.18 6.83 -15.24
CA ARG A 128 -35.05 5.83 -14.62
C ARG A 128 -35.01 6.03 -13.11
N VAL A 129 -36.08 6.60 -12.56
CA VAL A 129 -36.30 6.66 -11.10
C VAL A 129 -36.52 5.23 -10.60
N LEU A 130 -35.43 4.56 -10.22
CA LEU A 130 -35.53 3.39 -9.36
C LEU A 130 -35.91 3.90 -7.98
N LYS A 131 -37.03 3.41 -7.46
CA LYS A 131 -37.43 3.54 -6.07
C LYS A 131 -36.25 3.02 -5.25
N MET A 132 -35.45 3.93 -4.70
CA MET A 132 -34.43 3.59 -3.73
C MET A 132 -35.19 3.06 -2.53
N GLU A 133 -35.22 1.73 -2.42
CA GLU A 133 -35.42 1.08 -1.13
C GLU A 133 -34.36 1.69 -0.23
N GLU A 134 -34.80 2.27 0.89
CA GLU A 134 -33.95 2.73 1.97
C GLU A 134 -33.31 1.48 2.61
N GLU A 135 -32.45 0.79 1.86
CA GLU A 135 -31.53 -0.18 2.44
C GLU A 135 -30.46 0.63 3.17
N GLU A 136 -30.82 0.94 4.41
CA GLU A 136 -30.00 1.00 5.61
C GLU A 136 -28.52 0.64 5.42
N CYS A 137 -27.77 1.51 4.74
CA CYS A 137 -26.31 1.56 4.80
C CYS A 137 -25.88 2.28 6.09
N ALA A 138 -26.49 1.90 7.21
CA ALA A 138 -26.19 2.43 8.53
C ALA A 138 -25.55 1.37 9.44
N GLU A 139 -25.68 0.08 9.14
CA GLU A 139 -25.38 -0.93 10.16
C GLU A 139 -23.90 -1.28 10.33
N ASN A 140 -22.98 -0.97 9.42
CA ASN A 140 -21.59 -1.41 9.59
C ASN A 140 -20.53 -0.43 9.04
N ILE A 141 -20.58 0.85 9.42
CA ILE A 141 -19.32 1.60 9.55
C ILE A 141 -18.85 1.38 10.97
N ALA A 142 -18.26 0.20 11.23
CA ALA A 142 -17.59 -0.06 12.50
C ALA A 142 -16.37 0.86 12.58
N ILE A 143 -16.54 2.02 13.20
CA ILE A 143 -15.44 2.94 13.48
C ILE A 143 -14.50 2.21 14.44
N PRO A 144 -13.22 2.03 14.08
CA PRO A 144 -12.27 1.39 14.95
C PRO A 144 -12.30 2.00 16.36
N PRO A 145 -12.39 1.20 17.43
CA PRO A 145 -12.61 1.71 18.79
C PRO A 145 -11.50 2.65 19.28
N TYR A 146 -10.32 2.58 18.67
CA TYR A 146 -9.23 3.52 18.94
C TYR A 146 -9.56 4.97 18.55
N LEU A 147 -10.37 5.19 17.50
CA LEU A 147 -10.76 6.54 17.07
C LEU A 147 -11.74 7.19 18.05
N LEU A 148 -12.62 6.39 18.67
CA LEU A 148 -13.54 6.85 19.72
C LEU A 148 -12.82 7.23 21.02
N SER A 149 -11.57 6.80 21.17
CA SER A 149 -10.75 7.01 22.36
C SER A 149 -9.86 8.27 22.27
N ILE A 150 -9.84 8.96 21.13
CA ILE A 150 -9.05 10.18 20.93
C ILE A 150 -9.88 11.38 21.39
N PRO A 151 -9.48 12.10 22.46
CA PRO A 151 -10.12 13.35 22.84
C PRO A 151 -9.84 14.43 21.79
N ASP A 152 -10.84 15.26 21.50
CA ASP A 152 -10.78 16.41 20.57
C ASP A 152 -10.34 16.06 19.12
N LEU A 153 -11.05 15.12 18.49
CA LEU A 153 -10.95 14.95 17.04
C LEU A 153 -11.34 16.26 16.32
N PRO A 154 -10.58 16.71 15.31
CA PRO A 154 -11.00 17.83 14.48
C PRO A 154 -12.34 17.51 13.80
N PRO A 155 -13.22 18.50 13.52
CA PRO A 155 -14.56 18.28 12.99
C PRO A 155 -14.65 17.37 11.75
N SER A 156 -13.61 17.36 10.92
CA SER A 156 -13.49 16.52 9.72
C SER A 156 -13.30 15.03 10.00
N LEU A 157 -12.91 14.65 11.22
CA LEU A 157 -12.68 13.27 11.66
C LEU A 157 -13.80 12.75 12.58
N HIS A 158 -14.85 13.55 12.80
CA HIS A 158 -16.02 13.07 13.50
C HIS A 158 -16.84 12.12 12.62
N PRO A 159 -17.49 11.11 13.24
CA PRO A 159 -18.46 10.29 12.53
C PRO A 159 -19.56 11.15 11.92
N PRO A 160 -20.11 10.74 10.76
CA PRO A 160 -21.32 11.38 10.24
C PRO A 160 -22.45 11.24 11.29
N PRO A 161 -23.26 12.29 11.50
CA PRO A 161 -24.40 12.21 12.40
C PRO A 161 -25.38 11.14 11.91
N THR A 162 -26.15 10.53 12.82
CA THR A 162 -27.21 9.57 12.49
C THR A 162 -28.21 10.22 11.54
N GLY A 163 -28.17 9.83 10.26
CA GLY A 163 -28.89 10.50 9.15
C GLY A 163 -28.00 11.07 8.04
N GLY A 164 -26.68 10.95 8.17
CA GLY A 164 -25.69 11.35 7.17
C GLY A 164 -25.47 12.87 7.07
N TRP A 165 -24.37 13.26 6.43
CA TRP A 165 -24.20 14.65 6.00
C TRP A 165 -25.13 14.91 4.82
N ARG A 166 -26.12 15.79 4.98
CA ARG A 166 -26.92 16.28 3.84
C ARG A 166 -26.07 17.21 2.99
N VAL A 167 -25.17 16.65 2.18
CA VAL A 167 -24.39 17.43 1.21
C VAL A 167 -25.26 17.66 -0.02
N THR A 168 -25.74 18.89 -0.19
CA THR A 168 -26.23 19.35 -1.50
C THR A 168 -25.09 19.28 -2.50
N LEU A 169 -25.29 18.55 -3.60
CA LEU A 169 -24.32 18.21 -4.66
C LEU A 169 -23.69 19.39 -5.42
N HIS A 170 -23.77 20.62 -4.91
CA HIS A 170 -23.17 21.83 -5.48
C HIS A 170 -22.37 22.60 -4.43
N SER A 171 -21.41 21.94 -3.78
CA SER A 171 -20.34 22.67 -3.10
C SER A 171 -19.19 22.83 -4.09
N GLU A 172 -19.21 23.95 -4.80
CA GLU A 172 -18.09 24.43 -5.61
C GLU A 172 -16.96 24.75 -4.64
N TRP A 173 -15.89 23.95 -4.66
CA TRP A 173 -14.70 24.24 -3.88
C TRP A 173 -14.03 25.47 -4.50
N GLY A 174 -14.02 26.57 -3.74
CA GLY A 174 -13.37 27.83 -4.12
C GLY A 174 -11.85 27.76 -4.16
#